data_AF-M6V167-F1
#
_entry.id   AF-M6V167-F1
#
_cell.length_a   1.000
_cell.length_b   1.000
_cell.length_c   1.000
_cell.angle_alpha   90.00
_cell.angle_beta   90.00
_cell.angle_gamma   90.00
#
_symmetry.space_group_name_H-M   'P 1'
#
loop_
_entity.id
_entity.type
_entity.pdbx_description
1 polymer ?
#
loop_
_entity_poly.entity_id
_entity_poly.type
_entity_poly.pdbx_seq_one_letter_code
_entity_poly.pdbx_strand_id
1 'polypeptide(L)'
;MCYYITAVVPNQVHLEKIQKMLKSYNLEFNEIINHYILNQLSNRYRYFRPTTTTCDCDSELGKSNGYQKNEHKSAISKLQKKGWSQSKIDRWFEERKNYKIKTDPKVESSNKMFWHQFIVKFLKTNLSNEFGLLVHWYEKNLEDENFHLKNIQKIKFESISDFNFSKIEYDTLYLFVRSFDKIST
;
A
#
# COMPACT_ATOMS: atom_id res chain seq x y z
N MET A 1 -3.85 -5.56 14.37
CA MET A 1 -4.03 -5.79 12.95
C MET A 1 -4.00 -4.43 12.30
N CYS A 2 -3.05 -4.24 11.41
CA CYS A 2 -2.80 -2.96 10.77
C CYS A 2 -2.85 -3.17 9.27
N TYR A 3 -3.43 -2.21 8.56
CA TYR A 3 -3.38 -2.20 7.12
C TYR A 3 -2.10 -1.51 6.68
N TYR A 4 -1.37 -2.14 5.76
CA TYR A 4 -0.18 -1.55 5.17
C TYR A 4 -0.24 -1.63 3.66
N ILE A 5 0.18 -0.52 3.06
CA ILE A 5 0.51 -0.43 1.64
C ILE A 5 1.98 -0.74 1.53
N THR A 6 2.30 -1.66 0.64
CA THR A 6 3.68 -2.05 0.31
C THR A 6 3.85 -2.01 -1.19
N ALA A 7 5.08 -1.91 -1.65
CA ALA A 7 5.40 -1.72 -3.04
C ALA A 7 6.60 -2.56 -3.47
N VAL A 8 6.69 -2.79 -4.77
CA VAL A 8 7.87 -3.44 -5.38
C VAL A 8 8.38 -2.63 -6.55
N VAL A 9 9.70 -2.66 -6.74
CA VAL A 9 10.39 -2.16 -7.93
C VAL A 9 11.46 -3.18 -8.36
N PRO A 10 11.83 -3.24 -9.65
CA PRO A 10 12.94 -4.07 -10.09
C PRO A 10 14.23 -3.75 -9.32
N ASN A 11 15.07 -4.76 -9.07
CA ASN A 11 16.29 -4.63 -8.27
C ASN A 11 17.43 -3.86 -8.98
N GLN A 12 17.36 -3.75 -10.31
CA GLN A 12 18.34 -3.06 -11.18
C GLN A 12 18.13 -1.54 -11.28
N VAL A 13 17.21 -0.96 -10.49
CA VAL A 13 16.87 0.46 -10.55
C VAL A 13 17.90 1.35 -9.84
N HIS A 14 17.98 2.63 -10.25
CA HIS A 14 18.75 3.65 -9.55
C HIS A 14 18.03 4.10 -8.26
N LEU A 15 18.35 3.46 -7.14
CA LEU A 15 17.69 3.68 -5.85
C LEU A 15 17.64 5.15 -5.42
N GLU A 16 18.73 5.91 -5.57
CA GLU A 16 18.77 7.34 -5.19
C GLU A 16 17.71 8.17 -5.95
N LYS A 17 17.51 7.88 -7.24
CA LYS A 17 16.52 8.58 -8.06
C LYS A 17 15.10 8.21 -7.64
N ILE A 18 14.86 6.94 -7.32
CA ILE A 18 13.58 6.46 -6.81
C ILE A 18 13.28 7.09 -5.45
N GLN A 19 14.23 7.10 -4.52
CA GLN A 19 14.08 7.74 -3.22
C GLN A 19 13.78 9.23 -3.35
N LYS A 20 14.46 9.94 -4.25
CA LYS A 20 14.17 11.36 -4.54
C LYS A 20 12.74 11.56 -5.05
N MET A 21 12.28 10.69 -5.95
CA MET A 21 10.91 10.72 -6.50
C MET A 21 9.86 10.38 -5.43
N LEU A 22 10.10 9.40 -4.57
CA LEU A 22 9.22 9.07 -3.45
C LEU A 22 9.11 10.26 -2.48
N LYS A 23 10.24 10.86 -2.10
CA LYS A 23 10.28 12.03 -1.23
C LYS A 23 9.49 13.22 -1.78
N SER A 24 9.49 13.45 -3.09
CA SER A 24 8.68 14.54 -3.68
C SER A 24 7.16 14.31 -3.58
N TYR A 25 6.73 13.09 -3.21
CA TYR A 25 5.35 12.72 -2.93
C TYR A 25 5.12 12.43 -1.43
N ASN A 26 6.04 12.84 -0.54
CA ASN A 26 6.01 12.51 0.89
C ASN A 26 5.96 11.00 1.18
N LEU A 27 6.59 10.21 0.31
CA LEU A 27 6.80 8.78 0.46
C LEU A 27 8.27 8.49 0.80
N GLU A 28 8.52 7.30 1.33
CA GLU A 28 9.84 6.80 1.70
C GLU A 28 10.17 5.49 0.99
N PHE A 29 11.43 5.07 1.05
CA PHE A 29 11.85 3.75 0.59
C PHE A 29 12.38 2.98 1.80
N ASN A 30 11.48 2.32 2.52
CA ASN A 30 11.82 1.50 3.68
C ASN A 30 11.81 0.03 3.23
N GLU A 31 12.96 -0.49 2.82
CA GLU A 31 13.09 -1.86 2.32
C GLU A 31 12.65 -2.88 3.39
N ILE A 32 11.85 -3.86 2.98
CA ILE A 32 11.33 -4.92 3.85
C ILE A 32 11.95 -6.24 3.42
N ILE A 33 12.62 -6.90 4.35
CA ILE A 33 13.12 -8.28 4.17
C ILE A 33 12.12 -9.24 4.79
N ASN A 34 11.09 -9.60 4.02
CA ASN A 34 10.12 -10.63 4.40
C ASN A 34 10.32 -11.86 3.50
N HIS A 35 10.90 -12.94 4.05
CA HIS A 35 11.22 -14.13 3.26
C HIS A 35 9.98 -14.81 2.65
N TYR A 36 8.82 -14.77 3.32
CA TYR A 36 7.60 -15.37 2.79
C TYR A 36 7.14 -14.66 1.51
N ILE A 37 7.19 -13.34 1.48
CA ILE A 37 6.82 -12.55 0.30
C ILE A 37 7.92 -12.59 -0.76
N LEU A 38 9.18 -12.42 -0.38
CA LEU A 38 10.30 -12.45 -1.32
C LEU A 38 10.43 -13.80 -2.05
N ASN A 39 10.06 -14.92 -1.43
CA ASN A 39 10.05 -16.23 -2.08
C ASN A 39 8.91 -16.39 -3.10
N GLN A 40 7.83 -15.61 -2.97
CA GLN A 40 6.70 -15.60 -3.91
C GLN A 40 6.91 -14.61 -5.04
N LEU A 41 7.77 -13.61 -4.82
CA LEU A 41 8.24 -12.69 -5.84
C LEU A 41 9.43 -13.29 -6.59
N SER A 42 9.63 -12.89 -7.85
CA SER A 42 10.92 -13.14 -8.48
C SER A 42 12.00 -12.35 -7.73
N ASN A 43 13.19 -12.96 -7.57
CA ASN A 43 14.41 -12.33 -7.02
C ASN A 43 14.84 -11.04 -7.75
N ARG A 44 14.16 -10.69 -8.85
CA ARG A 44 14.31 -9.43 -9.58
C ARG A 44 13.66 -8.23 -8.90
N TYR A 45 12.92 -8.39 -7.80
CA TYR A 45 12.21 -7.29 -7.12
C TYR A 45 12.79 -6.96 -5.76
N ARG A 46 12.76 -5.67 -5.43
CA ARG A 46 12.89 -5.16 -4.07
C ARG A 46 11.50 -4.89 -3.51
N TYR A 47 11.26 -5.32 -2.29
CA TYR A 47 10.00 -5.10 -1.57
C TYR A 47 10.21 -4.04 -0.50
N PHE A 48 9.32 -3.06 -0.43
CA PHE A 48 9.50 -1.93 0.48
C PHE A 48 8.16 -1.33 0.92
N ARG A 49 8.21 -0.59 2.01
CA ARG A 49 7.11 0.24 2.47
C ARG A 49 7.28 1.67 1.95
N PRO A 50 6.32 2.18 1.15
CA PRO A 50 6.37 3.55 0.64
C PRO A 50 5.88 4.61 1.64
N THR A 51 5.15 4.23 2.69
CA THR A 51 4.48 5.18 3.59
C THR A 51 5.28 5.50 4.84
N THR A 52 5.13 6.73 5.34
CA THR A 52 5.85 7.28 6.50
C THR A 52 5.04 7.22 7.80
N THR A 53 3.77 6.84 7.70
CA THR A 53 2.83 6.76 8.83
C THR A 53 3.07 5.51 9.68
N THR A 54 2.41 5.39 10.84
CA THR A 54 2.47 4.14 11.61
C THR A 54 1.68 3.00 10.95
N CYS A 55 0.58 3.31 10.25
CA CYS A 55 -0.21 2.36 9.46
C CYS A 55 -1.04 3.09 8.40
N ASP A 56 -1.54 2.37 7.42
CA ASP A 56 -2.29 2.92 6.29
C ASP A 56 -3.80 2.72 6.41
N CYS A 57 -4.33 2.35 7.58
CA CYS A 57 -5.75 2.00 7.81
C CYS A 57 -6.76 3.03 7.29
N ASP A 58 -6.33 4.29 7.15
CA ASP A 58 -7.16 5.39 6.66
C ASP A 58 -7.09 5.58 5.14
N SER A 59 -6.34 4.74 4.43
CA SER A 59 -6.20 4.75 2.99
C SER A 59 -7.52 4.41 2.28
N GLU A 60 -7.69 4.98 1.10
CA GLU A 60 -8.79 4.65 0.20
C GLU A 60 -8.51 3.44 -0.69
N LEU A 61 -7.26 2.95 -0.71
CA LEU A 61 -6.90 1.75 -1.45
C LEU A 61 -7.65 0.54 -0.90
N GLY A 62 -8.28 -0.23 -1.78
CA GLY A 62 -9.06 -1.41 -1.40
C GLY A 62 -10.27 -1.15 -0.48
N LYS A 63 -10.63 0.11 -0.22
CA LYS A 63 -11.72 0.49 0.70
C LYS A 63 -13.08 -0.07 0.26
N SER A 64 -13.29 -0.29 -1.04
CA SER A 64 -14.54 -0.85 -1.58
C SER A 64 -14.72 -2.34 -1.28
N ASN A 65 -13.70 -3.04 -0.78
CA ASN A 65 -13.76 -4.48 -0.52
C ASN A 65 -14.43 -4.83 0.82
N GLY A 66 -14.97 -3.85 1.56
CA GLY A 66 -15.82 -4.09 2.74
C GLY A 66 -15.09 -4.51 4.01
N TYR A 67 -13.76 -4.64 4.01
CA TYR A 67 -13.00 -5.13 5.16
C TYR A 67 -13.07 -4.22 6.38
N GLN A 68 -13.23 -2.90 6.21
CA GLN A 68 -13.42 -1.96 7.34
C GLN A 68 -14.59 -2.36 8.27
N LYS A 69 -15.65 -3.00 7.76
CA LYS A 69 -16.76 -3.51 8.60
C LYS A 69 -16.32 -4.69 9.47
N ASN A 70 -15.44 -5.54 8.95
CA ASN A 70 -14.92 -6.70 9.67
C ASN A 70 -13.80 -6.30 10.65
N GLU A 71 -12.95 -5.34 10.25
CA GLU A 71 -11.94 -4.74 11.12
C GLU A 71 -12.60 -4.05 12.32
N HIS A 72 -13.62 -3.22 12.12
CA HIS A 72 -14.35 -2.57 13.22
C HIS A 72 -14.83 -3.59 14.26
N LYS A 73 -15.45 -4.70 13.81
CA LYS A 73 -15.90 -5.77 14.70
C LYS A 73 -14.73 -6.48 15.40
N SER A 74 -13.64 -6.74 14.68
CA SER A 74 -12.44 -7.39 15.24
C SER A 74 -11.70 -6.50 16.26
N ALA A 75 -11.63 -5.20 16.00
CA ALA A 75 -10.98 -4.21 16.85
C ALA A 75 -11.80 -3.98 18.13
N ILE A 76 -13.12 -3.87 18.02
CA ILE A 76 -14.03 -3.84 19.16
C ILE A 76 -13.83 -5.11 20.01
N SER A 77 -13.83 -6.29 19.39
CA SER A 77 -13.64 -7.56 20.11
C SER A 77 -12.26 -7.65 20.80
N LYS A 78 -11.18 -7.21 20.14
CA LYS A 78 -9.82 -7.19 20.74
C LYS A 78 -9.73 -6.20 21.91
N LEU A 79 -10.34 -5.02 21.82
CA LEU A 79 -10.35 -4.03 22.90
C LEU A 79 -11.24 -4.48 24.07
N GLN A 80 -12.38 -5.11 23.81
CA GLN A 80 -13.23 -5.74 24.82
C GLN A 80 -12.47 -6.85 25.57
N LYS A 81 -11.74 -7.72 24.85
CA LYS A 81 -10.86 -8.73 25.45
C LYS A 81 -9.75 -8.14 26.33
N LYS A 82 -9.33 -6.90 26.05
CA LYS A 82 -8.38 -6.13 26.88
C LYS A 82 -9.06 -5.42 28.06
N GLY A 83 -10.34 -5.67 28.32
CA GLY A 83 -11.10 -5.09 29.41
C GLY A 83 -11.52 -3.63 29.19
N TRP A 84 -11.49 -3.13 27.95
CA TRP A 84 -11.95 -1.78 27.67
C TRP A 84 -13.48 -1.71 27.72
N SER A 85 -14.01 -0.71 28.41
CA SER A 85 -15.44 -0.42 28.39
C SER A 85 -15.86 0.12 27.02
N GLN A 86 -17.13 -0.06 26.67
CA GLN A 86 -17.67 0.42 25.39
C GLN A 86 -17.40 1.92 25.19
N SER A 87 -17.57 2.74 26.24
CA SER A 87 -17.28 4.18 26.19
C SER A 87 -15.82 4.52 25.90
N LYS A 88 -14.85 3.69 26.36
CA LYS A 88 -13.43 3.86 26.01
C LYS A 88 -13.15 3.49 24.56
N ILE A 89 -13.83 2.46 24.06
CA ILE A 89 -13.72 2.02 22.67
C ILE A 89 -14.29 3.11 21.74
N ASP A 90 -15.48 3.62 22.05
CA ASP A 90 -16.14 4.66 21.27
C ASP A 90 -15.30 5.95 21.26
N ARG A 91 -14.79 6.36 22.42
CA ARG A 91 -13.87 7.50 22.54
C ARG A 91 -12.61 7.32 21.71
N TRP A 92 -12.01 6.13 21.70
CA TRP A 92 -10.81 5.85 20.90
C TRP A 92 -11.09 5.94 19.39
N PHE A 93 -12.26 5.48 18.93
CA PHE A 93 -12.67 5.67 17.53
C PHE A 93 -12.93 7.15 17.19
N GLU A 94 -13.56 7.91 18.09
CA GLU A 94 -13.81 9.34 17.91
C GLU A 94 -12.52 10.17 17.95
N GLU A 95 -11.56 9.84 18.83
CA GLU A 95 -10.24 10.47 18.85
C GLU A 95 -9.48 10.22 17.55
N ARG A 96 -9.56 9.01 16.98
CA ARG A 96 -9.00 8.71 15.64
C ARG A 96 -9.67 9.50 14.53
N LYS A 97 -11.00 9.72 14.58
CA LYS A 97 -11.69 10.57 13.59
C LYS A 97 -11.27 12.03 13.72
N ASN A 98 -11.18 12.55 14.94
CA ASN A 98 -10.87 13.96 15.20
C ASN A 98 -9.40 14.31 14.91
N TYR A 99 -8.48 13.37 15.06
CA TYR A 99 -7.08 13.57 14.65
C TYR A 99 -6.94 13.83 13.13
N LYS A 100 -7.84 13.27 12.31
CA LYS A 100 -7.85 13.47 10.84
C LYS A 100 -8.15 14.89 10.41
N ILE A 101 -8.90 15.65 11.22
CA ILE A 101 -9.33 17.01 10.87
C ILE A 101 -8.19 18.02 11.13
N LYS A 102 -7.23 17.68 11.99
CA LYS A 102 -6.17 18.60 12.44
C LYS A 102 -4.83 18.46 11.72
N THR A 103 -4.63 17.42 10.91
CA THR A 103 -3.41 17.24 10.12
C THR A 103 -3.59 17.76 8.70
N ASP A 104 -3.16 19.01 8.48
CA ASP A 104 -2.91 19.72 7.21
C ASP A 104 -4.01 19.70 6.10
N PRO A 105 -4.70 20.82 5.83
CA PRO A 105 -5.78 20.90 4.83
C PRO A 105 -5.33 20.89 3.35
N LYS A 106 -4.07 20.55 3.04
CA LYS A 106 -3.54 20.52 1.66
C LYS A 106 -3.49 19.13 1.01
N VAL A 107 -3.84 18.05 1.72
CA VAL A 107 -3.83 16.67 1.18
C VAL A 107 -5.26 16.13 1.05
N GLU A 108 -6.19 16.98 0.61
CA GLU A 108 -7.57 16.59 0.33
C GLU A 108 -7.82 16.41 -1.19
N SER A 109 -6.76 16.10 -1.93
CA SER A 109 -6.89 15.34 -3.17
C SER A 109 -7.06 13.90 -2.77
N SER A 110 -8.26 13.31 -2.94
CA SER A 110 -8.57 11.90 -2.66
C SER A 110 -7.34 11.00 -2.80
N ASN A 111 -7.02 10.19 -1.78
CA ASN A 111 -5.86 9.29 -1.76
C ASN A 111 -5.80 8.40 -3.04
N LYS A 112 -6.94 8.16 -3.69
CA LYS A 112 -7.03 7.57 -5.04
C LYS A 112 -6.26 8.36 -6.11
N MET A 113 -6.51 9.67 -6.20
CA MET A 113 -5.89 10.52 -7.21
C MET A 113 -4.40 10.69 -6.96
N PHE A 114 -3.97 10.63 -5.69
CA PHE A 114 -2.56 10.60 -5.30
C PHE A 114 -1.81 9.41 -5.91
N TRP A 115 -2.26 8.16 -5.67
CA TRP A 115 -1.56 6.97 -6.18
C TRP A 115 -1.56 6.91 -7.70
N HIS A 116 -2.67 7.29 -8.34
CA HIS A 116 -2.72 7.43 -9.80
C HIS A 116 -1.65 8.40 -10.31
N GLN A 117 -1.61 9.63 -9.78
CA GLN A 117 -0.65 10.65 -10.21
C GLN A 117 0.79 10.22 -9.97
N PHE A 118 1.08 9.62 -8.81
CA PHE A 118 2.40 9.12 -8.48
C PHE A 118 2.87 8.04 -9.46
N ILE A 119 2.08 6.98 -9.67
CA ILE A 119 2.48 5.85 -10.53
C ILE A 119 2.64 6.29 -11.98
N VAL A 120 1.72 7.13 -12.49
CA VAL A 120 1.84 7.68 -13.84
C VAL A 120 3.13 8.50 -13.97
N LYS A 121 3.45 9.36 -13.00
CA LYS A 121 4.67 10.17 -13.03
C LYS A 121 5.93 9.29 -12.91
N PHE A 122 5.90 8.28 -12.03
CA PHE A 122 6.99 7.33 -11.83
C PHE A 122 7.33 6.58 -13.13
N LEU A 123 6.32 6.06 -13.82
CA LEU A 123 6.52 5.36 -15.10
C LEU A 123 6.90 6.32 -16.23
N LYS A 124 6.34 7.54 -16.29
CA LYS A 124 6.70 8.54 -17.32
C LYS A 124 8.17 8.99 -17.24
N THR A 125 8.73 9.06 -16.03
CA THR A 125 10.10 9.55 -15.78
C THR A 125 11.20 8.53 -16.09
N ASN A 126 10.86 7.33 -16.59
CA ASN A 126 11.83 6.27 -16.94
C ASN A 126 12.75 5.88 -15.77
N LEU A 127 12.26 6.01 -14.54
CA LEU A 127 13.00 5.54 -13.36
C LEU A 127 13.01 4.00 -13.27
N SER A 128 11.93 3.39 -13.76
CA SER A 128 11.74 1.95 -13.88
C SER A 128 10.62 1.70 -14.88
N ASN A 129 10.65 0.54 -15.56
CA ASN A 129 9.57 0.07 -16.42
C ASN A 129 8.39 -0.49 -15.63
N GLU A 130 8.59 -0.77 -14.34
CA GLU A 130 7.62 -1.45 -13.49
C GLU A 130 7.55 -0.82 -12.09
N PHE A 131 6.33 -0.73 -11.56
CA PHE A 131 6.06 -0.38 -10.18
C PHE A 131 4.91 -1.25 -9.67
N GLY A 132 5.10 -1.96 -8.56
CA GLY A 132 4.05 -2.81 -7.99
C GLY A 132 3.50 -2.24 -6.69
N LEU A 133 2.21 -2.48 -6.46
CA LEU A 133 1.48 -2.05 -5.28
C LEU A 133 0.71 -3.24 -4.68
N LEU A 134 0.86 -3.46 -3.39
CA LEU A 134 0.24 -4.53 -2.63
C LEU A 134 -0.37 -3.98 -1.36
N VAL A 135 -1.54 -4.46 -1.02
CA VAL A 135 -2.25 -4.08 0.20
C VAL A 135 -2.62 -5.32 0.99
N HIS A 136 -2.30 -5.31 2.28
CA HIS A 136 -2.52 -6.45 3.17
C HIS A 136 -2.83 -6.00 4.59
N TRP A 137 -3.59 -6.83 5.31
CA TRP A 137 -3.89 -6.67 6.72
C TRP A 137 -2.95 -7.54 7.54
N TYR A 138 -1.96 -6.90 8.17
CA TYR A 138 -0.93 -7.56 8.93
C TYR A 138 -1.40 -7.79 10.36
N GLU A 139 -1.23 -9.01 10.87
CA GLU A 139 -1.45 -9.35 12.27
C GLU A 139 -0.17 -9.22 13.11
N LYS A 140 0.99 -9.37 12.47
CA LYS A 140 2.35 -9.25 13.00
C LYS A 140 3.05 -8.00 12.41
N ASN A 141 4.38 -7.93 12.57
CA ASN A 141 5.22 -6.93 11.89
C ASN A 141 5.34 -7.24 10.38
N LEU A 142 5.95 -6.33 9.62
CA LEU A 142 6.04 -6.44 8.16
C LEU A 142 7.00 -7.55 7.71
N GLU A 143 7.99 -7.86 8.54
CA GLU A 143 9.08 -8.78 8.28
C GLU A 143 8.69 -10.25 8.50
N ASP A 144 7.87 -10.54 9.51
CA ASP A 144 7.52 -11.90 9.95
C ASP A 144 6.09 -12.33 9.56
N GLU A 145 5.29 -11.42 8.98
CA GLU A 145 3.96 -11.77 8.49
C GLU A 145 4.06 -12.80 7.37
N ASN A 146 3.34 -13.91 7.56
CA ASN A 146 3.30 -15.01 6.60
C ASN A 146 1.94 -15.04 5.93
N PHE A 147 1.88 -14.54 4.70
CA PHE A 147 0.70 -14.63 3.86
C PHE A 147 1.07 -14.99 2.43
N HIS A 148 0.09 -15.55 1.71
CA HIS A 148 0.23 -15.89 0.31
C HIS A 148 -0.39 -14.82 -0.59
N LEU A 149 0.33 -14.46 -1.65
CA LEU A 149 -0.23 -13.65 -2.71
C LEU A 149 -1.33 -14.44 -3.42
N LYS A 150 -2.52 -13.87 -3.52
CA LYS A 150 -3.63 -14.45 -4.28
C LYS A 150 -3.34 -14.44 -5.77
N ASN A 151 -2.78 -13.33 -6.26
CA ASN A 151 -2.51 -13.13 -7.67
C ASN A 151 -1.47 -12.01 -7.88
N ILE A 152 -0.85 -12.00 -9.06
CA ILE A 152 -0.04 -10.89 -9.57
C ILE A 152 -0.72 -10.39 -10.86
N GLN A 153 -1.33 -9.21 -10.81
CA GLN A 153 -2.03 -8.61 -11.94
C GLN A 153 -1.17 -7.54 -12.60
N LYS A 154 -0.85 -7.72 -13.89
CA LYS A 154 -0.12 -6.72 -14.67
C LYS A 154 -1.08 -5.71 -15.28
N ILE A 155 -0.88 -4.43 -14.96
CA ILE A 155 -1.66 -3.31 -15.48
C ILE A 155 -0.79 -2.51 -16.44
N LYS A 156 -1.21 -2.42 -17.71
CA LYS A 156 -0.50 -1.63 -18.71
C LYS A 156 -0.64 -0.15 -18.41
N PHE A 157 0.39 0.63 -18.75
CA PHE A 157 0.42 2.06 -18.53
C PHE A 157 -0.77 2.80 -19.16
N GLU A 158 -1.21 2.37 -20.34
CA GLU A 158 -2.37 2.94 -21.03
C GLU A 158 -3.68 2.69 -20.28
N SER A 159 -3.75 1.66 -19.44
CA SER A 159 -4.96 1.29 -18.68
C SER A 159 -4.99 1.86 -17.26
N ILE A 160 -3.96 2.63 -16.86
CA ILE A 160 -3.88 3.18 -15.49
C ILE A 160 -4.99 4.21 -15.23
N SER A 161 -5.40 4.98 -16.24
CA SER A 161 -6.49 5.96 -16.11
C SER A 161 -7.81 5.33 -15.67
N ASP A 162 -8.06 4.11 -16.14
CA ASP A 162 -9.30 3.37 -15.87
C ASP A 162 -9.18 2.49 -14.62
N PHE A 163 -7.99 2.39 -14.05
CA PHE A 163 -7.72 1.54 -12.91
C PHE A 163 -8.35 2.11 -11.62
N ASN A 164 -9.22 1.31 -11.00
CA ASN A 164 -9.90 1.73 -9.79
C ASN A 164 -9.16 1.29 -8.52
N PHE A 165 -8.27 2.15 -8.04
CA PHE A 165 -7.49 1.96 -6.81
C PHE A 165 -8.32 1.59 -5.57
N SER A 166 -9.59 2.05 -5.48
CA SER A 166 -10.47 1.70 -4.35
C SER A 166 -10.93 0.24 -4.36
N LYS A 167 -10.80 -0.45 -5.50
CA LYS A 167 -11.14 -1.86 -5.70
C LYS A 167 -9.92 -2.78 -5.73
N ILE A 168 -8.71 -2.28 -5.43
CA ILE A 168 -7.53 -3.13 -5.26
C ILE A 168 -7.86 -4.22 -4.24
N GLU A 169 -7.71 -5.47 -4.64
CA GLU A 169 -7.91 -6.62 -3.77
C GLU A 169 -6.78 -6.79 -2.76
N TYR A 170 -7.12 -7.21 -1.54
CA TYR A 170 -6.12 -7.59 -0.56
C TYR A 170 -5.37 -8.84 -1.02
N ASP A 171 -4.07 -8.84 -0.75
CA ASP A 171 -3.16 -9.96 -1.06
C ASP A 171 -2.94 -10.16 -2.57
N THR A 172 -3.42 -9.23 -3.42
CA THR A 172 -3.13 -9.20 -4.85
C THR A 172 -2.09 -8.13 -5.13
N LEU A 173 -0.99 -8.51 -5.78
CA LEU A 173 0.03 -7.58 -6.23
C LEU A 173 -0.37 -7.00 -7.59
N TYR A 174 -0.58 -5.69 -7.66
CA TYR A 174 -0.84 -4.98 -8.91
C TYR A 174 0.46 -4.40 -9.45
N LEU A 175 0.97 -4.94 -10.54
CA LEU A 175 2.22 -4.54 -11.19
C LEU A 175 1.91 -3.63 -12.39
N PHE A 176 2.16 -2.34 -12.25
CA PHE A 176 1.99 -1.34 -13.30
C PHE A 176 3.22 -1.31 -14.20
N VAL A 177 3.03 -1.47 -15.51
CA VAL A 177 4.12 -1.65 -16.49
C VAL A 177 4.03 -0.64 -17.64
N ARG A 178 5.15 -0.01 -18.00
CA ARG A 178 5.21 0.99 -19.08
C ARG A 178 4.97 0.39 -20.47
N SER A 179 5.51 -0.80 -20.71
CA SER A 179 5.34 -1.60 -21.92
C SER A 179 5.96 -2.96 -21.61
N PHE A 180 5.38 -4.05 -22.11
CA PHE A 180 6.07 -5.34 -22.05
C PHE A 180 7.39 -5.19 -22.81
N ASP A 181 8.51 -5.34 -22.12
CA ASP A 181 9.76 -5.64 -22.80
C ASP A 181 9.44 -6.86 -23.67
N LYS A 182 9.55 -6.68 -24.99
CA LYS A 182 9.70 -7.81 -25.89
C LYS A 182 10.93 -8.53 -25.36
N ILE A 183 10.71 -9.66 -24.70
CA ILE A 183 11.77 -10.63 -24.43
C ILE A 183 12.38 -10.88 -25.80
N SER A 184 13.58 -10.33 -26.00
CA SER A 184 14.34 -10.61 -27.21
C SER A 184 14.72 -12.08 -27.09
N THR A 185 14.23 -12.84 -28.07
CA THR A 185 14.53 -14.24 -28.37
C THR A 185 15.95 -14.65 -28.05
#